data_AF-A0A484C2Q4-F1
#
_entry.id   AF-A0A484C2Q4-F1
#
_cell.length_a   1.000
_cell.length_b   1.000
_cell.length_c   1.000
_cell.angle_alpha   90.00
_cell.angle_beta   90.00
_cell.angle_gamma   90.00
#
_symmetry.space_group_name_H-M   'P 1'
#
loop_
_entity.id
_entity.type
_entity.pdbx_description
1 polymer ?
#
loop_
_entity_poly.entity_id
_entity_poly.type
_entity_poly.pdbx_seq_one_letter_code
_entity_poly.pdbx_strand_id
1 'polypeptide(L)'
;MMAVSLTVSRVRVAAAESMPLLLECARVRGPDYLTQMWHFMCDALIKAIGTEPDSDVLSEIMHSFAKCIELMGDGCLNNEHFEELGGILKGKLEEHFKNQELRQAKRQDEDYDEQVEESLQDEDENDVYILTKVSDILHSVFSSYKEKVLPWFEQLLQLIVQLICPSRPWADRQWGLCIFDDVVEHCSPASFKYAEYFLRPMLQSLCDTSPEVRQAAAYGVGVMAQYGGENYRPFCTEAIPLLVRVIQAADSRSKENVNATENCISAVGKVMRFRPECVNVNEILPHWLSWLPLNEDKEEAVHTFDFLCDLIESNNPIVLGPDNANLPKIFLIIADGVANESVKSEDACSKRLANVIRQVQVSAGLWTQCVSTLNETQQKAIQDLLNTA
;
A
#
# COMPACT_ATOMS: atom_id res chain seq x y z
N MET A 1 30.87 -16.94 23.51
CA MET A 1 30.96 -16.12 22.28
C MET A 1 29.56 -15.87 21.70
N MET A 2 28.78 -16.91 21.42
CA MET A 2 27.41 -16.79 20.87
C MET A 2 26.45 -15.95 21.74
N ALA A 3 26.46 -16.13 23.08
CA ALA A 3 25.66 -15.30 24.00
C ALA A 3 26.07 -13.82 24.03
N VAL A 4 27.35 -13.50 23.80
CA VAL A 4 27.83 -12.10 23.72
C VAL A 4 27.41 -11.48 22.39
N SER A 5 27.52 -12.23 21.28
CA SER A 5 27.04 -11.82 19.95
C SER A 5 25.54 -11.50 19.95
N LEU A 6 24.72 -12.40 20.51
CA LEU A 6 23.27 -12.20 20.65
C LEU A 6 22.92 -10.99 21.53
N THR A 7 23.69 -10.75 22.59
CA THR A 7 23.48 -9.59 23.47
C THR A 7 23.81 -8.28 22.75
N VAL A 8 24.87 -8.26 21.91
CA VAL A 8 25.25 -7.08 21.13
C VAL A 8 24.26 -6.79 20.00
N SER A 9 23.73 -7.79 19.29
CA SER A 9 22.68 -7.56 18.29
C SER A 9 21.41 -6.97 18.92
N ARG A 10 20.96 -7.49 20.07
CA ARG A 10 19.79 -6.94 20.79
C ARG A 10 19.95 -5.48 21.24
N VAL A 11 21.16 -5.07 21.61
CA VAL A 11 21.44 -3.68 21.97
C VAL A 11 21.29 -2.76 20.76
N ARG A 12 21.73 -3.20 19.57
CA ARG A 12 21.59 -2.43 18.33
C ARG A 12 20.14 -2.33 17.87
N VAL A 13 19.37 -3.41 17.96
CA VAL A 13 17.92 -3.41 17.70
C VAL A 13 17.20 -2.42 18.62
N ALA A 14 17.40 -2.53 19.94
CA ALA A 14 16.78 -1.62 20.89
C ALA A 14 17.19 -0.16 20.68
N ALA A 15 18.44 0.08 20.23
CA ALA A 15 18.89 1.42 19.86
C ALA A 15 18.12 1.93 18.63
N ALA A 16 18.00 1.13 17.56
CA ALA A 16 17.24 1.48 16.37
C ALA A 16 15.77 1.79 16.69
N GLU A 17 15.08 0.86 17.34
CA GLU A 17 13.66 0.97 17.75
C GLU A 17 13.38 2.25 18.57
N SER A 18 14.36 2.67 19.39
CA SER A 18 14.20 3.85 20.22
C SER A 18 14.17 5.17 19.44
N MET A 19 14.75 5.23 18.24
CA MET A 19 14.95 6.50 17.51
C MET A 19 13.63 7.21 17.19
N PRO A 20 12.67 6.59 16.46
CA PRO A 20 11.39 7.24 16.18
C PRO A 20 10.59 7.54 17.46
N LEU A 21 10.66 6.68 18.48
CA LEU A 21 9.95 6.87 19.76
C LEU A 21 10.50 8.09 20.53
N LEU A 22 11.81 8.31 20.49
CA LEU A 22 12.46 9.47 21.09
C LEU A 22 12.08 10.76 20.36
N LEU A 23 11.97 10.72 19.03
CA LEU A 23 11.48 11.83 18.23
C LEU A 23 10.02 12.16 18.56
N GLU A 24 9.15 11.15 18.69
CA GLU A 24 7.77 11.36 19.14
C GLU A 24 7.70 12.05 20.52
N CYS A 25 8.49 11.58 21.48
CA CYS A 25 8.60 12.22 22.79
C CYS A 25 9.09 13.67 22.68
N ALA A 26 10.04 13.94 21.77
CA ALA A 26 10.62 15.26 21.56
C ALA A 26 9.62 16.26 20.93
N ARG A 27 8.60 15.80 20.19
CA ARG A 27 7.60 16.67 19.52
C ARG A 27 6.92 17.64 20.47
N VAL A 28 6.67 17.25 21.72
CA VAL A 28 6.01 18.12 22.71
C VAL A 28 6.81 19.38 23.05
N ARG A 29 8.13 19.38 22.81
CA ARG A 29 9.01 20.54 23.04
C ARG A 29 9.10 21.49 21.85
N GLY A 30 8.43 21.17 20.73
CA GLY A 30 8.40 21.98 19.52
C GLY A 30 9.47 21.61 18.48
N PRO A 31 9.36 22.18 17.27
CA PRO A 31 10.12 21.76 16.09
C PRO A 31 11.63 21.99 16.20
N ASP A 32 12.08 23.04 16.90
CA ASP A 32 13.52 23.33 17.06
C ASP A 32 14.22 22.24 17.88
N TYR A 33 13.60 21.81 18.97
CA TYR A 33 14.14 20.73 19.82
C TYR A 33 14.12 19.39 19.06
N LEU A 34 13.03 19.12 18.33
CA LEU A 34 12.91 17.94 17.50
C LEU A 34 14.02 17.87 16.44
N THR A 35 14.27 18.98 15.74
CA THR A 35 15.34 19.10 14.74
C THR A 35 16.72 18.87 15.35
N GLN A 36 16.98 19.44 16.54
CA GLN A 36 18.24 19.21 17.24
C GLN A 36 18.44 17.72 17.61
N MET A 37 17.39 17.04 18.07
CA MET A 37 17.44 15.59 18.34
C MET A 37 17.73 14.79 17.07
N TRP A 38 17.04 15.11 15.97
CA TRP A 38 17.25 14.45 14.70
C TRP A 38 18.68 14.61 14.16
N HIS A 39 19.29 15.79 14.30
CA HIS A 39 20.68 16.02 13.89
C HIS A 39 21.69 15.11 14.61
N PHE A 40 21.42 14.67 15.84
CA PHE A 40 22.28 13.69 16.52
C PHE A 40 22.15 12.26 15.95
N MET A 41 20.99 11.94 15.36
CA MET A 41 20.62 10.58 14.95
C MET A 41 20.90 10.32 13.47
N CYS A 42 20.63 11.30 12.60
CA CYS A 42 20.58 11.14 11.15
C CYS A 42 21.86 10.53 10.56
N ASP A 43 23.02 11.15 10.82
CA ASP A 43 24.32 10.65 10.31
C ASP A 43 24.64 9.24 10.79
N ALA A 44 24.33 8.95 12.06
CA ALA A 44 24.64 7.66 12.66
C ALA A 44 23.77 6.56 12.05
N LEU A 45 22.49 6.85 11.79
CA LEU A 45 21.56 5.91 11.16
C LEU A 45 21.94 5.63 9.71
N ILE A 46 22.23 6.66 8.90
CA ILE A 46 22.66 6.48 7.51
C ILE A 46 23.91 5.60 7.44
N LYS A 47 24.93 5.90 8.26
CA LYS A 47 26.16 5.10 8.33
C LYS A 47 25.89 3.67 8.78
N ALA A 48 24.97 3.47 9.72
CA ALA A 48 24.62 2.13 10.20
C ALA A 48 23.96 1.29 9.08
N ILE A 49 23.07 1.87 8.26
CA ILE A 49 22.49 1.18 7.09
C ILE A 49 23.58 0.71 6.12
N GLY A 50 24.60 1.54 5.90
CA GLY A 50 25.72 1.20 5.00
C GLY A 50 26.71 0.17 5.56
N THR A 51 26.70 -0.13 6.86
CA THR A 51 27.77 -0.91 7.51
C THR A 51 27.31 -2.09 8.38
N GLU A 52 26.01 -2.19 8.68
CA GLU A 52 25.47 -3.27 9.51
C GLU A 52 25.56 -4.64 8.78
N PRO A 53 26.27 -5.63 9.36
CA PRO A 53 26.42 -6.95 8.74
C PRO A 53 25.27 -7.93 9.01
N ASP A 54 24.44 -7.70 10.02
CA ASP A 54 23.37 -8.60 10.43
C ASP A 54 22.04 -8.15 9.80
N SER A 55 21.47 -8.95 8.91
CA SER A 55 20.28 -8.57 8.12
C SER A 55 19.07 -8.26 8.99
N ASP A 56 18.86 -8.98 10.09
CA ASP A 56 17.77 -8.72 11.02
C ASP A 56 17.95 -7.35 11.67
N VAL A 57 19.16 -7.07 12.17
CA VAL A 57 19.48 -5.76 12.77
C VAL A 57 19.41 -4.63 11.74
N LEU A 58 19.90 -4.87 10.52
CA LEU A 58 19.85 -3.90 9.42
C LEU A 58 18.42 -3.54 9.07
N SER A 59 17.52 -4.53 9.03
CA SER A 59 16.11 -4.29 8.72
C SER A 59 15.45 -3.35 9.74
N GLU A 60 15.75 -3.50 11.03
CA GLU A 60 15.24 -2.65 12.10
C GLU A 60 15.81 -1.23 12.03
N ILE A 61 17.09 -1.09 11.69
CA ILE A 61 17.72 0.21 11.47
C ILE A 61 17.07 0.93 10.28
N MET A 62 16.87 0.23 9.16
CA MET A 62 16.25 0.80 7.96
C MET A 62 14.79 1.21 8.21
N HIS A 63 14.01 0.35 8.88
CA HIS A 63 12.64 0.67 9.26
C HIS A 63 12.57 1.87 10.21
N SER A 64 13.43 1.90 11.24
CA SER A 64 13.49 3.02 12.18
C SER A 64 13.89 4.32 11.51
N PHE A 65 14.81 4.28 10.54
CA PHE A 65 15.20 5.44 9.75
C PHE A 65 14.04 5.96 8.89
N ALA A 66 13.30 5.07 8.21
CA ALA A 66 12.11 5.44 7.46
C ALA A 66 11.06 6.12 8.35
N LYS A 67 10.78 5.57 9.54
CA LYS A 67 9.85 6.18 10.50
C LYS A 67 10.32 7.53 11.02
N CYS A 68 11.62 7.71 11.23
CA CYS A 68 12.17 9.02 11.56
C CYS A 68 11.94 10.03 10.43
N ILE A 69 12.11 9.66 9.16
CA ILE A 69 11.85 10.54 8.02
C ILE A 69 10.37 10.94 7.99
N GLU A 70 9.44 10.00 8.13
CA GLU A 70 7.99 10.28 8.17
C GLU A 70 7.63 11.28 9.29
N LEU A 71 8.21 11.11 10.48
CA LEU A 71 7.99 12.00 11.62
C LEU A 71 8.55 13.41 11.40
N MET A 72 9.69 13.51 10.72
CA MET A 72 10.39 14.79 10.51
C MET A 72 9.89 15.56 9.30
N GLY A 73 9.52 14.87 8.21
CA GLY A 73 8.99 15.46 6.98
C GLY A 73 10.03 16.18 6.11
N ASP A 74 9.54 17.05 5.22
CA ASP A 74 10.34 17.83 4.27
C ASP A 74 11.43 18.67 4.97
N GLY A 75 12.65 18.60 4.45
CA GLY A 75 13.82 19.33 4.96
C GLY A 75 14.61 18.61 6.05
N CYS A 76 14.25 17.38 6.42
CA CYS A 76 14.97 16.58 7.42
C CYS A 76 16.34 16.05 6.94
N LEU A 77 16.58 15.96 5.64
CA LEU A 77 17.81 15.49 5.02
C LEU A 77 18.46 16.62 4.24
N ASN A 78 19.77 16.81 4.44
CA ASN A 78 20.56 17.75 3.64
C ASN A 78 21.12 17.04 2.39
N ASN A 79 21.83 17.79 1.53
CA ASN A 79 22.38 17.24 0.29
C ASN A 79 23.41 16.13 0.52
N GLU A 80 24.25 16.24 1.55
CA GLU A 80 25.26 15.22 1.88
C GLU A 80 24.59 13.92 2.33
N HIS A 81 23.53 14.01 3.15
CA HIS A 81 22.74 12.86 3.56
C HIS A 81 22.06 12.18 2.37
N PHE A 82 21.52 12.97 1.43
CA PHE A 82 20.92 12.42 0.20
C PHE A 82 21.96 11.73 -0.68
N GLU A 83 23.16 12.29 -0.84
CA GLU A 83 24.23 11.67 -1.60
C GLU A 83 24.67 10.34 -0.99
N GLU A 84 24.90 10.31 0.32
CA GLU A 84 25.29 9.09 1.05
C GLU A 84 24.18 8.03 1.01
N LEU A 85 22.93 8.42 1.31
CA LEU A 85 21.78 7.52 1.26
C LEU A 85 21.56 6.94 -0.15
N GLY A 86 21.67 7.78 -1.19
CA GLY A 86 21.54 7.35 -2.58
C GLY A 86 22.58 6.28 -2.95
N GLY A 87 23.83 6.50 -2.56
CA GLY A 87 24.91 5.52 -2.74
C GLY A 87 24.67 4.21 -1.98
N ILE A 88 24.18 4.29 -0.74
CA ILE A 88 23.90 3.11 0.09
C ILE A 88 22.75 2.29 -0.51
N LEU A 89 21.61 2.91 -0.81
CA LEU A 89 20.45 2.20 -1.38
C LEU A 89 20.79 1.60 -2.75
N LYS A 90 21.57 2.31 -3.56
CA LYS A 90 22.09 1.78 -4.82
C LYS A 90 22.92 0.52 -4.59
N GLY A 91 23.86 0.55 -3.63
CA GLY A 91 24.68 -0.60 -3.28
C GLY A 91 23.87 -1.80 -2.81
N LYS A 92 22.81 -1.58 -2.01
CA LYS A 92 21.90 -2.65 -1.56
C LYS A 92 21.12 -3.28 -2.70
N LEU A 93 20.65 -2.48 -3.66
CA LEU A 93 19.98 -3.00 -4.86
C LEU A 93 20.96 -3.77 -5.76
N GLU A 94 22.18 -3.29 -5.96
CA GLU A 94 23.22 -4.01 -6.72
C GLU A 94 23.59 -5.34 -6.06
N GLU A 95 23.69 -5.37 -4.72
CA GLU A 95 23.92 -6.57 -3.92
C GLU A 95 22.76 -7.57 -4.07
N HIS A 96 21.50 -7.12 -4.01
CA HIS A 96 20.31 -7.96 -4.23
C HIS A 96 20.38 -8.73 -5.57
N PHE A 97 20.68 -8.02 -6.65
CA PHE A 97 20.80 -8.64 -7.98
C PHE A 97 21.95 -9.64 -8.05
N LYS A 98 23.12 -9.27 -7.51
CA LYS A 98 24.30 -10.11 -7.50
C LYS A 98 24.09 -11.38 -6.68
N ASN A 99 23.47 -11.27 -5.50
CA ASN A 99 23.20 -12.41 -4.63
C ASN A 99 22.29 -13.42 -5.32
N GLN A 100 21.31 -12.95 -6.08
CA GLN A 100 20.46 -13.85 -6.86
C GLN A 100 21.25 -14.62 -7.95
N GLU A 101 22.17 -13.97 -8.67
CA GLU A 101 23.04 -14.65 -9.64
C GLU A 101 23.91 -15.70 -8.96
N LEU A 102 24.46 -15.37 -7.78
CA LEU A 102 25.25 -16.30 -6.97
C LEU A 102 24.41 -17.50 -6.51
N ARG A 103 23.18 -17.28 -6.04
CA ARG A 103 22.26 -18.37 -5.67
C ARG A 103 21.95 -19.27 -6.87
N GLN A 104 21.76 -18.71 -8.06
CA GLN A 104 21.53 -19.51 -9.28
C GLN A 104 22.76 -20.34 -9.67
N ALA A 105 23.96 -19.77 -9.53
CA ALA A 105 25.21 -20.50 -9.80
C ALA A 105 25.43 -21.63 -8.79
N LYS A 106 25.21 -21.40 -7.49
CA LYS A 106 25.32 -22.42 -6.43
C LYS A 106 24.38 -23.62 -6.67
N ARG A 107 23.19 -23.41 -7.24
CA ARG A 107 22.25 -24.49 -7.63
C ARG A 107 22.74 -25.38 -8.77
N GLN A 108 23.82 -24.99 -9.47
CA GLN A 108 24.42 -25.77 -10.56
C GLN A 108 25.69 -26.51 -10.13
N ASP A 109 26.12 -26.34 -8.87
CA ASP A 109 27.34 -26.95 -8.36
C ASP A 109 27.15 -28.44 -8.07
N GLU A 110 28.25 -29.20 -8.08
CA GLU A 110 28.25 -30.65 -7.87
C GLU A 110 27.86 -31.05 -6.43
N ASP A 111 28.03 -30.13 -5.48
CA ASP A 111 27.69 -30.28 -4.06
C ASP A 111 26.29 -29.78 -3.70
N TYR A 112 25.48 -29.38 -4.69
CA TYR A 112 24.09 -28.97 -4.45
C TYR A 112 23.26 -30.13 -3.86
N ASP A 113 22.75 -29.92 -2.66
CA ASP A 113 21.85 -30.82 -1.96
C ASP A 113 20.70 -30.05 -1.27
N GLU A 114 19.87 -30.77 -0.52
CA GLU A 114 18.72 -30.22 0.19
C GLU A 114 19.11 -29.18 1.25
N GLN A 115 20.24 -29.37 1.95
CA GLN A 115 20.71 -28.43 2.98
C GLN A 115 21.24 -27.13 2.36
N VAL A 116 21.88 -27.25 1.20
CA VAL A 116 22.27 -26.09 0.40
C VAL A 116 21.02 -25.34 -0.04
N GLU A 117 20.00 -25.99 -0.58
CA GLU A 117 18.77 -25.30 -1.01
C GLU A 117 18.04 -24.59 0.13
N GLU A 118 17.93 -25.21 1.31
CA GLU A 118 17.36 -24.55 2.51
C GLU A 118 18.14 -23.25 2.83
N SER A 119 19.47 -23.32 2.83
CA SER A 119 20.32 -22.14 3.07
C SER A 119 20.15 -21.06 2.00
N LEU A 120 19.96 -21.44 0.72
CA LEU A 120 19.73 -20.48 -0.36
C LEU A 120 18.35 -19.84 -0.29
N GLN A 121 17.34 -20.55 0.22
CA GLN A 121 16.01 -19.99 0.46
C GLN A 121 16.06 -18.99 1.62
N ASP A 122 16.74 -19.32 2.73
CA ASP A 122 16.96 -18.38 3.83
C ASP A 122 17.71 -17.11 3.36
N GLU A 123 18.74 -17.26 2.50
CA GLU A 123 19.44 -16.12 1.87
C GLU A 123 18.48 -15.27 1.00
N ASP A 124 17.57 -15.89 0.25
CA ASP A 124 16.60 -15.21 -0.61
C ASP A 124 15.53 -14.46 0.19
N GLU A 125 14.99 -15.08 1.24
CA GLU A 125 14.02 -14.47 2.14
C GLU A 125 14.59 -13.24 2.83
N ASN A 126 15.85 -13.30 3.27
CA ASN A 126 16.56 -12.16 3.86
C ASN A 126 16.76 -11.02 2.85
N ASP A 127 17.21 -11.32 1.63
CA ASP A 127 17.38 -10.32 0.57
C ASP A 127 16.04 -9.63 0.23
N VAL A 128 14.96 -10.41 0.10
CA VAL A 128 13.61 -9.89 -0.14
C VAL A 128 13.16 -9.03 1.04
N TYR A 129 13.42 -9.44 2.28
CA TYR A 129 13.07 -8.66 3.45
C TYR A 129 13.79 -7.29 3.47
N ILE A 130 15.09 -7.25 3.14
CA ILE A 130 15.83 -6.00 2.97
C ILE A 130 15.26 -5.14 1.83
N LEU A 131 14.85 -5.74 0.71
CA LEU A 131 14.19 -5.01 -0.39
C LEU A 131 12.90 -4.33 0.08
N THR A 132 12.12 -4.96 0.97
CA THR A 132 10.94 -4.30 1.57
C THR A 132 11.34 -3.07 2.38
N LYS A 133 12.47 -3.10 3.08
CA LYS A 133 12.98 -1.96 3.86
C LYS A 133 13.57 -0.87 2.98
N VAL A 134 14.13 -1.21 1.81
CA VAL A 134 14.46 -0.22 0.77
C VAL A 134 13.19 0.51 0.32
N SER A 135 12.10 -0.23 0.09
CA SER A 135 10.79 0.35 -0.21
C SER A 135 10.29 1.26 0.91
N ASP A 136 10.38 0.85 2.18
CA ASP A 136 9.96 1.68 3.35
C ASP A 136 10.70 3.04 3.38
N ILE A 137 12.02 3.02 3.19
CA ILE A 137 12.81 4.26 3.16
C ILE A 137 12.39 5.14 1.97
N LEU A 138 12.25 4.56 0.78
CA LEU A 138 11.83 5.31 -0.40
C LEU A 138 10.42 5.89 -0.24
N HIS A 139 9.47 5.13 0.30
CA HIS A 139 8.12 5.59 0.65
C HIS A 139 8.18 6.83 1.55
N SER A 140 8.94 6.76 2.65
CA SER A 140 9.09 7.88 3.59
C SER A 140 9.68 9.14 2.94
N VAL A 141 10.62 8.96 2.01
CA VAL A 141 11.25 10.04 1.25
C VAL A 141 10.25 10.63 0.25
N PHE A 142 9.51 9.81 -0.50
CA PHE A 142 8.53 10.28 -1.47
C PHE A 142 7.37 11.01 -0.79
N SER A 143 6.80 10.45 0.28
CA SER A 143 5.69 11.06 1.02
C SER A 143 6.07 12.40 1.66
N SER A 144 7.33 12.54 2.10
CA SER A 144 7.85 13.77 2.72
C SER A 144 8.24 14.84 1.70
N TYR A 145 9.00 14.49 0.66
CA TYR A 145 9.60 15.45 -0.28
C TYR A 145 8.82 15.64 -1.58
N LYS A 146 7.93 14.69 -1.90
CA LYS A 146 7.07 14.70 -3.09
C LYS A 146 7.89 14.86 -4.38
N GLU A 147 7.37 15.58 -5.36
CA GLU A 147 7.98 15.83 -6.68
C GLU A 147 9.44 16.32 -6.63
N LYS A 148 9.85 17.00 -5.54
CA LYS A 148 11.19 17.60 -5.41
C LYS A 148 12.32 16.56 -5.42
N VAL A 149 12.03 15.33 -5.00
CA VAL A 149 13.04 14.28 -4.82
C VAL A 149 13.27 13.44 -6.07
N LEU A 150 12.43 13.60 -7.10
CA LEU A 150 12.53 12.83 -8.33
C LEU A 150 13.91 12.94 -9.03
N PRO A 151 14.56 14.12 -9.12
CA PRO A 151 15.92 14.21 -9.68
C PRO A 151 16.96 13.39 -8.89
N TRP A 152 16.82 13.30 -7.57
CA TRP A 152 17.68 12.44 -6.75
C TRP A 152 17.38 10.96 -7.00
N PHE A 153 16.11 10.58 -7.17
CA PHE A 153 15.70 9.21 -7.43
C PHE A 153 16.21 8.65 -8.78
N GLU A 154 16.50 9.52 -9.76
CA GLU A 154 17.04 9.10 -11.07
C GLU A 154 18.29 8.22 -10.97
N GLN A 155 19.08 8.33 -9.91
CA GLN A 155 20.27 7.49 -9.70
C GLN A 155 19.94 6.02 -9.37
N LEU A 156 18.73 5.75 -8.84
CA LEU A 156 18.23 4.42 -8.48
C LEU A 156 17.34 3.83 -9.59
N LEU A 157 16.81 4.69 -10.46
CA LEU A 157 15.76 4.37 -11.42
C LEU A 157 16.01 3.09 -12.22
N GLN A 158 17.21 2.92 -12.79
CA GLN A 158 17.50 1.73 -13.62
C GLN A 158 17.46 0.42 -12.82
N LEU A 159 17.89 0.45 -11.56
CA LEU A 159 17.84 -0.71 -10.67
C LEU A 159 16.40 -1.03 -10.27
N ILE A 160 15.58 -0.01 -10.01
CA ILE A 160 14.13 -0.21 -9.74
C ILE A 160 13.40 -0.74 -10.97
N VAL A 161 13.73 -0.25 -12.17
CA VAL A 161 13.19 -0.79 -13.44
C VAL A 161 13.58 -2.24 -13.64
N GLN A 162 14.80 -2.62 -13.25
CA GLN A 162 15.24 -4.01 -13.34
C GLN A 162 14.40 -4.95 -12.47
N LEU A 163 13.86 -4.50 -11.33
CA LEU A 163 12.98 -5.31 -10.45
C LEU A 163 11.67 -5.71 -11.15
N ILE A 164 11.10 -4.82 -11.97
CA ILE A 164 9.83 -5.05 -12.68
C ILE A 164 10.00 -5.77 -14.02
N CYS A 165 11.21 -6.23 -14.36
CA CYS A 165 11.44 -7.03 -15.55
C CYS A 165 10.65 -8.37 -15.47
N PRO A 166 9.97 -8.82 -16.54
CA PRO A 166 9.15 -10.04 -16.50
C PRO A 166 9.88 -11.33 -16.10
N SER A 167 11.21 -11.37 -16.29
CA SER A 167 12.05 -12.52 -15.94
C SER A 167 12.49 -12.55 -14.47
N ARG A 168 12.18 -11.51 -13.69
CA ARG A 168 12.53 -11.46 -12.25
C ARG A 168 11.58 -12.33 -11.42
N PRO A 169 11.97 -12.75 -10.21
CA PRO A 169 11.07 -13.36 -9.24
C PRO A 169 9.85 -12.48 -8.96
N TRP A 170 8.76 -13.08 -8.49
CA TRP A 170 7.52 -12.34 -8.23
C TRP A 170 7.71 -11.27 -7.14
N ALA A 171 8.51 -11.55 -6.10
CA ALA A 171 8.80 -10.61 -5.02
C ALA A 171 9.49 -9.33 -5.53
N ASP A 172 10.46 -9.47 -6.44
CA ASP A 172 11.07 -8.32 -7.11
C ASP A 172 10.05 -7.50 -7.88
N ARG A 173 9.20 -8.16 -8.69
CA ARG A 173 8.18 -7.46 -9.48
C ARG A 173 7.20 -6.73 -8.57
N GLN A 174 6.79 -7.35 -7.46
CA GLN A 174 5.92 -6.75 -6.46
C GLN A 174 6.56 -5.47 -5.89
N TRP A 175 7.74 -5.57 -5.29
CA TRP A 175 8.36 -4.42 -4.61
C TRP A 175 8.83 -3.34 -5.57
N GLY A 176 9.25 -3.70 -6.79
CA GLY A 176 9.50 -2.74 -7.86
C GLY A 176 8.24 -1.95 -8.23
N LEU A 177 7.07 -2.62 -8.30
CA LEU A 177 5.79 -1.94 -8.53
C LEU A 177 5.40 -1.06 -7.34
N CYS A 178 5.51 -1.54 -6.09
CA CYS A 178 5.24 -0.74 -4.89
C CYS A 178 6.02 0.58 -4.87
N ILE A 179 7.32 0.55 -5.24
CA ILE A 179 8.14 1.77 -5.32
C ILE A 179 7.63 2.73 -6.40
N PHE A 180 7.17 2.21 -7.54
CA PHE A 180 6.55 3.05 -8.58
C PHE A 180 5.15 3.54 -8.18
N ASP A 181 4.42 2.80 -7.37
CA ASP A 181 3.15 3.24 -6.80
C ASP A 181 3.36 4.48 -5.93
N ASP A 182 4.40 4.48 -5.07
CA ASP A 182 4.77 5.66 -4.25
C ASP A 182 5.20 6.87 -5.10
N VAL A 183 5.92 6.63 -6.21
CA VAL A 183 6.25 7.67 -7.17
C VAL A 183 4.99 8.29 -7.77
N VAL A 184 3.98 7.49 -8.10
CA VAL A 184 2.70 8.02 -8.61
C VAL A 184 1.91 8.70 -7.50
N GLU A 185 1.78 8.11 -6.33
CA GLU A 185 0.93 8.64 -5.26
C GLU A 185 1.46 9.96 -4.70
N HIS A 186 2.77 10.03 -4.45
CA HIS A 186 3.35 11.17 -3.74
C HIS A 186 4.07 12.18 -4.65
N CYS A 187 4.44 11.77 -5.87
CA CYS A 187 5.23 12.60 -6.78
C CYS A 187 4.51 12.93 -8.10
N SER A 188 3.19 12.75 -8.17
CA SER A 188 2.38 13.24 -9.30
C SER A 188 2.09 14.74 -9.18
N PRO A 189 1.96 15.47 -10.31
CA PRO A 189 1.92 14.97 -11.69
C PRO A 189 3.28 14.72 -12.35
N ALA A 190 4.40 15.09 -11.71
CA ALA A 190 5.75 14.93 -12.29
C ALA A 190 6.15 13.45 -12.53
N SER A 191 5.55 12.52 -11.80
CA SER A 191 5.65 11.06 -12.00
C SER A 191 5.49 10.63 -13.47
N PHE A 192 4.66 11.32 -14.25
CA PHE A 192 4.40 10.96 -15.65
C PHE A 192 5.64 11.10 -16.55
N LYS A 193 6.63 11.92 -16.16
CA LYS A 193 7.94 11.98 -16.84
C LYS A 193 8.62 10.61 -16.89
N TYR A 194 8.35 9.76 -15.90
CA TYR A 194 8.95 8.43 -15.75
C TYR A 194 7.99 7.31 -16.17
N ALA A 195 6.82 7.63 -16.72
CA ALA A 195 5.80 6.65 -17.08
C ALA A 195 6.31 5.57 -18.06
N GLU A 196 7.26 5.90 -18.94
CA GLU A 196 7.85 4.94 -19.89
C GLU A 196 8.50 3.72 -19.21
N TYR A 197 8.91 3.88 -17.95
CA TYR A 197 9.59 2.85 -17.19
C TYR A 197 8.65 1.82 -16.57
N PHE A 198 7.47 2.24 -16.11
CA PHE A 198 6.62 1.39 -15.25
C PHE A 198 5.19 1.20 -15.77
N LEU A 199 4.67 2.11 -16.59
CA LEU A 199 3.24 2.15 -16.89
C LEU A 199 2.77 0.92 -17.69
N ARG A 200 3.55 0.51 -18.70
CA ARG A 200 3.20 -0.71 -19.46
C ARG A 200 3.41 -2.00 -18.64
N PRO A 201 4.55 -2.19 -17.95
CA PRO A 201 4.72 -3.31 -17.03
C PRO A 201 3.60 -3.42 -16.00
N MET A 202 3.19 -2.31 -15.37
CA MET A 202 2.12 -2.28 -14.37
C MET A 202 0.78 -2.77 -14.92
N LEU A 203 0.36 -2.29 -16.10
CA LEU A 203 -0.87 -2.79 -16.73
C LEU A 203 -0.81 -4.28 -17.07
N GLN A 204 0.36 -4.79 -17.46
CA GLN A 204 0.55 -6.22 -17.72
C GLN A 204 0.47 -7.04 -16.43
N SER A 205 1.02 -6.50 -15.33
CA SER A 205 1.04 -7.11 -14.01
C SER A 205 -0.34 -7.25 -13.35
N LEU A 206 -1.37 -6.53 -13.80
CA LEU A 206 -2.76 -6.77 -13.38
C LEU A 206 -3.22 -8.21 -13.64
N CYS A 207 -2.63 -8.90 -14.62
CA CYS A 207 -2.93 -10.29 -14.96
C CYS A 207 -1.78 -11.25 -14.57
N ASP A 208 -0.88 -10.85 -13.66
CA ASP A 208 0.21 -11.71 -13.18
C ASP A 208 -0.33 -12.94 -12.44
N THR A 209 0.44 -14.02 -12.40
CA THR A 209 0.11 -15.24 -11.67
C THR A 209 0.20 -15.06 -10.16
N SER A 210 1.11 -14.21 -9.67
CA SER A 210 1.24 -13.90 -8.24
C SER A 210 0.16 -12.91 -7.79
N PRO A 211 -0.62 -13.22 -6.74
CA PRO A 211 -1.59 -12.26 -6.18
C PRO A 211 -0.91 -10.99 -5.68
N GLU A 212 0.28 -11.07 -5.10
CA GLU A 212 1.03 -9.92 -4.58
C GLU A 212 1.42 -8.95 -5.69
N VAL A 213 1.85 -9.45 -6.85
CA VAL A 213 2.14 -8.63 -8.03
C VAL A 213 0.87 -7.99 -8.59
N ARG A 214 -0.26 -8.73 -8.62
CA ARG A 214 -1.55 -8.17 -9.03
C ARG A 214 -2.04 -7.08 -8.08
N GLN A 215 -1.83 -7.26 -6.77
CA GLN A 215 -2.20 -6.29 -5.75
C GLN A 215 -1.46 -4.97 -5.94
N ALA A 216 -0.12 -5.00 -6.06
CA ALA A 216 0.69 -3.81 -6.32
C ALA A 216 0.25 -3.11 -7.61
N ALA A 217 0.09 -3.86 -8.71
CA ALA A 217 -0.37 -3.28 -9.97
C ALA A 217 -1.76 -2.62 -9.89
N ALA A 218 -2.69 -3.25 -9.16
CA ALA A 218 -4.03 -2.72 -8.96
C ALA A 218 -4.00 -1.43 -8.11
N TYR A 219 -3.22 -1.42 -7.03
CA TYR A 219 -2.99 -0.24 -6.22
C TYR A 219 -2.47 0.93 -7.06
N GLY A 220 -1.41 0.68 -7.85
CA GLY A 220 -0.84 1.62 -8.81
C GLY A 220 -1.85 2.27 -9.75
N VAL A 221 -2.75 1.49 -10.36
CA VAL A 221 -3.84 2.03 -11.19
C VAL A 221 -4.80 2.91 -10.39
N GLY A 222 -5.12 2.49 -9.16
CA GLY A 222 -5.94 3.27 -8.24
C GLY A 222 -5.34 4.65 -7.95
N VAL A 223 -4.06 4.71 -7.58
CA VAL A 223 -3.36 5.97 -7.29
C VAL A 223 -3.08 6.80 -8.54
N MET A 224 -2.92 6.18 -9.73
CA MET A 224 -2.90 6.91 -11.00
C MET A 224 -4.19 7.68 -11.25
N ALA A 225 -5.35 7.05 -10.98
CA ALA A 225 -6.64 7.71 -11.14
C ALA A 225 -6.83 8.84 -10.12
N GLN A 226 -6.43 8.61 -8.88
CA GLN A 226 -6.62 9.57 -7.79
C GLN A 226 -5.64 10.76 -7.85
N TYR A 227 -4.35 10.50 -8.05
CA TYR A 227 -3.28 11.49 -7.90
C TYR A 227 -2.51 11.78 -9.21
N GLY A 228 -2.49 10.85 -10.17
CA GLY A 228 -1.65 10.91 -11.37
C GLY A 228 -1.85 12.13 -12.29
N GLY A 229 -3.01 12.76 -12.24
CA GLY A 229 -3.39 13.83 -13.16
C GLY A 229 -3.90 13.35 -14.52
N GLU A 230 -3.96 14.27 -15.49
CA GLU A 230 -4.67 14.11 -16.77
C GLU A 230 -3.97 13.16 -17.75
N ASN A 231 -2.65 13.09 -17.67
CA ASN A 231 -1.83 12.30 -18.61
C ASN A 231 -2.05 10.79 -18.49
N TYR A 232 -2.53 10.32 -17.32
CA TYR A 232 -2.83 8.90 -17.09
C TYR A 232 -4.21 8.46 -17.62
N ARG A 233 -5.06 9.38 -18.10
CA ARG A 233 -6.42 9.06 -18.58
C ARG A 233 -6.52 7.88 -19.57
N PRO A 234 -5.68 7.79 -20.63
CA PRO A 234 -5.75 6.67 -21.55
C PRO A 234 -5.51 5.32 -20.86
N PHE A 235 -4.64 5.31 -19.86
CA PHE A 235 -4.27 4.13 -19.11
C PHE A 235 -5.34 3.72 -18.10
N CYS A 236 -5.98 4.69 -17.43
CA CYS A 236 -7.18 4.41 -16.62
C CYS A 236 -8.28 3.75 -17.46
N THR A 237 -8.46 4.19 -18.71
CA THR A 237 -9.44 3.60 -19.64
C THR A 237 -9.05 2.15 -20.01
N GLU A 238 -7.78 1.90 -20.33
CA GLU A 238 -7.28 0.56 -20.67
C GLU A 238 -7.34 -0.42 -19.48
N ALA A 239 -7.14 0.07 -18.24
CA ALA A 239 -7.05 -0.75 -17.05
C ALA A 239 -8.39 -1.35 -16.60
N ILE A 240 -9.52 -0.65 -16.80
CA ILE A 240 -10.85 -1.11 -16.34
C ILE A 240 -11.17 -2.56 -16.74
N PRO A 241 -11.13 -2.96 -18.03
CA PRO A 241 -11.46 -4.34 -18.39
C PRO A 241 -10.46 -5.37 -17.83
N LEU A 242 -9.21 -4.98 -17.54
CA LEU A 242 -8.22 -5.86 -16.93
C LEU A 242 -8.54 -6.07 -15.44
N LEU A 243 -8.83 -5.00 -14.70
CA LEU A 243 -9.25 -5.06 -13.30
C LEU A 243 -10.53 -5.89 -13.14
N VAL A 244 -11.56 -5.63 -13.97
CA VAL A 244 -12.82 -6.36 -13.93
C VAL A 244 -12.62 -7.86 -14.16
N ARG A 245 -11.69 -8.25 -15.04
CA ARG A 245 -11.37 -9.67 -15.28
C ARG A 245 -10.83 -10.35 -14.03
N VAL A 246 -9.95 -9.70 -13.28
CA VAL A 246 -9.41 -10.25 -12.01
C VAL A 246 -10.53 -10.40 -10.98
N ILE A 247 -11.36 -9.36 -10.84
CA ILE A 247 -12.47 -9.36 -9.88
C ILE A 247 -13.46 -10.50 -10.16
N GLN A 248 -13.74 -10.78 -11.43
CA GLN A 248 -14.69 -11.79 -11.87
C GLN A 248 -14.10 -13.21 -12.01
N ALA A 249 -12.81 -13.40 -11.72
CA ALA A 249 -12.22 -14.74 -11.69
C ALA A 249 -12.90 -15.62 -10.64
N ALA A 250 -13.05 -16.92 -10.92
CA ALA A 250 -13.85 -17.83 -10.09
C ALA A 250 -13.32 -17.98 -8.66
N ASP A 251 -12.01 -17.82 -8.48
CA ASP A 251 -11.26 -17.92 -7.23
C ASP A 251 -10.81 -16.55 -6.70
N SER A 252 -11.36 -15.43 -7.22
CA SER A 252 -10.91 -14.07 -6.88
C SER A 252 -11.02 -13.75 -5.38
N ARG A 253 -11.97 -14.38 -4.68
CA ARG A 253 -12.19 -14.23 -3.24
C ARG A 253 -11.61 -15.37 -2.39
N SER A 254 -10.69 -16.19 -2.93
CA SER A 254 -9.93 -17.15 -2.11
C SER A 254 -9.01 -16.42 -1.13
N LYS A 255 -8.55 -17.11 -0.08
CA LYS A 255 -7.67 -16.53 0.94
C LYS A 255 -6.38 -15.95 0.33
N GLU A 256 -5.89 -16.58 -0.73
CA GLU A 256 -4.66 -16.19 -1.43
C GLU A 256 -4.88 -14.96 -2.34
N ASN A 257 -6.07 -14.83 -2.94
CA ASN A 257 -6.34 -13.83 -3.97
C ASN A 257 -7.10 -12.61 -3.46
N VAL A 258 -7.72 -12.68 -2.28
CA VAL A 258 -8.68 -11.68 -1.80
C VAL A 258 -8.09 -10.27 -1.73
N ASN A 259 -6.89 -10.08 -1.20
CA ASN A 259 -6.26 -8.74 -1.12
C ASN A 259 -6.03 -8.10 -2.49
N ALA A 260 -5.57 -8.89 -3.47
CA ALA A 260 -5.39 -8.44 -4.84
C ALA A 260 -6.74 -8.06 -5.49
N THR A 261 -7.78 -8.86 -5.25
CA THR A 261 -9.13 -8.60 -5.74
C THR A 261 -9.74 -7.35 -5.10
N GLU A 262 -9.54 -7.14 -3.80
CA GLU A 262 -10.01 -5.94 -3.10
C GLU A 262 -9.34 -4.68 -3.61
N ASN A 263 -8.03 -4.72 -3.83
CA ASN A 263 -7.29 -3.64 -4.48
C ASN A 263 -7.81 -3.39 -5.91
N CYS A 264 -8.17 -4.42 -6.68
CA CYS A 264 -8.80 -4.24 -7.99
C CYS A 264 -10.18 -3.55 -7.89
N ILE A 265 -11.02 -3.95 -6.93
CA ILE A 265 -12.35 -3.35 -6.70
C ILE A 265 -12.20 -1.87 -6.32
N SER A 266 -11.24 -1.57 -5.45
CA SER A 266 -10.98 -0.20 -5.05
C SER A 266 -10.40 0.62 -6.18
N ALA A 267 -9.47 0.08 -6.99
CA ALA A 267 -8.95 0.76 -8.18
C ALA A 267 -10.06 1.12 -9.18
N VAL A 268 -11.03 0.22 -9.43
CA VAL A 268 -12.21 0.54 -10.25
C VAL A 268 -13.03 1.68 -9.60
N GLY A 269 -13.21 1.65 -8.27
CA GLY A 269 -13.84 2.72 -7.50
C GLY A 269 -13.13 4.07 -7.67
N LYS A 270 -11.80 4.10 -7.50
CA LYS A 270 -10.95 5.28 -7.67
C LYS A 270 -11.04 5.82 -9.11
N VAL A 271 -11.04 4.96 -10.14
CA VAL A 271 -11.27 5.40 -11.53
C VAL A 271 -12.65 6.02 -11.71
N MET A 272 -13.73 5.39 -11.23
CA MET A 272 -15.08 5.97 -11.33
C MET A 272 -15.21 7.31 -10.60
N ARG A 273 -14.56 7.45 -9.43
CA ARG A 273 -14.64 8.65 -8.58
C ARG A 273 -13.83 9.80 -9.13
N PHE A 274 -12.58 9.55 -9.53
CA PHE A 274 -11.61 10.58 -9.86
C PHE A 274 -11.40 10.79 -11.37
N ARG A 275 -11.76 9.80 -12.19
CA ARG A 275 -11.68 9.86 -13.67
C ARG A 275 -12.97 9.31 -14.31
N PRO A 276 -14.16 9.84 -13.96
CA PRO A 276 -15.44 9.37 -14.52
C PRO A 276 -15.50 9.49 -16.06
N GLU A 277 -14.69 10.34 -16.68
CA GLU A 277 -14.56 10.47 -18.13
C GLU A 277 -13.85 9.27 -18.80
N CYS A 278 -13.14 8.44 -18.04
CA CYS A 278 -12.40 7.28 -18.55
C CYS A 278 -13.22 5.98 -18.53
N VAL A 279 -14.43 6.01 -17.97
CA VAL A 279 -15.27 4.81 -17.79
C VAL A 279 -16.75 5.15 -17.88
N ASN A 280 -17.56 4.24 -18.42
CA ASN A 280 -19.01 4.38 -18.32
C ASN A 280 -19.47 4.05 -16.90
N VAL A 281 -19.44 5.04 -16.00
CA VAL A 281 -19.79 4.87 -14.58
C VAL A 281 -21.16 4.21 -14.42
N ASN A 282 -22.15 4.61 -15.23
CA ASN A 282 -23.52 4.08 -15.12
C ASN A 282 -23.61 2.57 -15.40
N GLU A 283 -22.72 2.04 -16.24
CA GLU A 283 -22.68 0.63 -16.58
C GLU A 283 -21.92 -0.19 -15.53
N ILE A 284 -20.80 0.35 -15.00
CA ILE A 284 -19.95 -0.36 -14.04
C ILE A 284 -20.51 -0.32 -12.61
N LEU A 285 -21.19 0.76 -12.24
CA LEU A 285 -21.59 1.02 -10.86
C LEU A 285 -22.48 -0.08 -10.22
N PRO A 286 -23.48 -0.67 -10.91
CA PRO A 286 -24.23 -1.81 -10.36
C PRO A 286 -23.34 -3.02 -10.05
N HIS A 287 -22.33 -3.28 -10.90
CA HIS A 287 -21.38 -4.37 -10.70
C HIS A 287 -20.45 -4.06 -9.53
N TRP A 288 -19.91 -2.84 -9.47
CA TRP A 288 -19.07 -2.41 -8.36
C TRP A 288 -19.77 -2.53 -7.01
N LEU A 289 -21.04 -2.13 -6.91
CA LEU A 289 -21.86 -2.32 -5.71
C LEU A 289 -22.06 -3.81 -5.35
N SER A 290 -21.95 -4.73 -6.31
CA SER A 290 -22.00 -6.18 -6.05
C SER A 290 -20.70 -6.79 -5.56
N TRP A 291 -19.58 -6.08 -5.70
CA TRP A 291 -18.29 -6.54 -5.23
C TRP A 291 -17.98 -6.10 -3.80
N LEU A 292 -18.76 -5.17 -3.24
CA LEU A 292 -18.62 -4.69 -1.85
C LEU A 292 -19.27 -5.65 -0.83
N PRO A 293 -18.82 -5.63 0.45
CA PRO A 293 -17.72 -4.81 1.00
C PRO A 293 -16.32 -5.38 0.73
N LEU A 294 -15.30 -4.61 1.11
CA LEU A 294 -13.92 -5.05 1.25
C LEU A 294 -13.68 -5.33 2.73
N ASN A 295 -13.05 -6.45 3.06
CA ASN A 295 -12.87 -6.89 4.45
C ASN A 295 -11.42 -7.08 4.89
N GLU A 296 -10.52 -7.40 3.96
CA GLU A 296 -9.13 -7.77 4.29
C GLU A 296 -8.22 -6.54 4.21
N ASP A 297 -8.35 -5.74 3.16
CA ASP A 297 -7.62 -4.49 3.00
C ASP A 297 -8.40 -3.33 3.61
N LYS A 298 -8.01 -2.93 4.82
CA LYS A 298 -8.72 -1.91 5.62
C LYS A 298 -8.58 -0.51 5.03
N GLU A 299 -7.45 -0.19 4.42
CA GLU A 299 -7.24 1.12 3.80
C GLU A 299 -8.13 1.26 2.57
N GLU A 300 -8.16 0.23 1.72
CA GLU A 300 -9.03 0.20 0.55
C GLU A 300 -10.53 0.08 0.91
N ALA A 301 -10.86 -0.59 2.02
CA ALA A 301 -12.22 -0.59 2.56
C ALA A 301 -12.67 0.85 2.89
N VAL A 302 -11.87 1.64 3.60
CA VAL A 302 -12.21 3.04 3.90
C VAL A 302 -12.42 3.85 2.62
N HIS A 303 -11.55 3.70 1.61
CA HIS A 303 -11.69 4.38 0.32
C HIS A 303 -12.99 4.03 -0.41
N THR A 304 -13.36 2.76 -0.44
CA THR A 304 -14.59 2.30 -1.10
C THR A 304 -15.84 2.72 -0.35
N PHE A 305 -15.83 2.70 0.99
CA PHE A 305 -16.93 3.22 1.80
C PHE A 305 -17.10 4.74 1.68
N ASP A 306 -16.00 5.50 1.57
CA ASP A 306 -16.08 6.94 1.32
C ASP A 306 -16.72 7.25 -0.04
N PHE A 307 -16.37 6.48 -1.07
CA PHE A 307 -16.99 6.65 -2.38
C PHE A 307 -18.46 6.22 -2.37
N LEU A 308 -18.81 5.12 -1.68
CA LEU A 308 -20.19 4.71 -1.49
C LEU A 308 -21.01 5.81 -0.80
N CYS A 309 -20.45 6.47 0.22
CA CYS A 309 -21.09 7.62 0.86
C CYS A 309 -21.30 8.78 -0.12
N ASP A 310 -20.31 9.14 -0.94
CA ASP A 310 -20.48 10.20 -1.96
C ASP A 310 -21.67 9.91 -2.87
N LEU A 311 -21.80 8.66 -3.31
CA LEU A 311 -22.86 8.21 -4.21
C LEU A 311 -24.25 8.27 -3.53
N ILE A 312 -24.36 7.85 -2.27
CA ILE A 312 -25.62 7.90 -1.52
C ILE A 312 -26.02 9.35 -1.23
N GLU A 313 -25.08 10.17 -0.74
CA GLU A 313 -25.30 11.58 -0.43
C GLU A 313 -25.70 12.40 -1.67
N SER A 314 -25.20 11.99 -2.86
CA SER A 314 -25.61 12.57 -4.15
C SER A 314 -26.98 12.10 -4.65
N ASN A 315 -27.69 11.25 -3.90
CA ASN A 315 -28.94 10.59 -4.32
C ASN A 315 -28.78 9.85 -5.65
N ASN A 316 -27.66 9.15 -5.86
CA ASN A 316 -27.39 8.47 -7.12
C ASN A 316 -28.46 7.38 -7.39
N PRO A 317 -29.23 7.47 -8.48
CA PRO A 317 -30.38 6.59 -8.72
C PRO A 317 -29.96 5.15 -9.07
N ILE A 318 -28.72 4.94 -9.50
CA ILE A 318 -28.20 3.61 -9.82
C ILE A 318 -27.78 2.89 -8.53
N VAL A 319 -27.14 3.60 -7.60
CA VAL A 319 -26.74 3.04 -6.30
C VAL A 319 -27.95 2.75 -5.44
N LEU A 320 -28.88 3.71 -5.30
CA LEU A 320 -30.10 3.51 -4.51
C LEU A 320 -31.08 2.55 -5.20
N GLY A 321 -31.04 2.49 -6.53
CA GLY A 321 -31.99 1.73 -7.34
C GLY A 321 -33.38 2.38 -7.39
N PRO A 322 -34.26 1.93 -8.33
CA PRO A 322 -35.64 2.38 -8.37
C PRO A 322 -36.33 2.16 -7.03
N ASP A 323 -37.05 3.18 -6.54
CA ASP A 323 -37.75 3.16 -5.25
C ASP A 323 -36.88 2.72 -4.05
N ASN A 324 -35.57 3.03 -4.11
CA ASN A 324 -34.57 2.66 -3.11
C ASN A 324 -34.39 1.14 -2.92
N ALA A 325 -34.65 0.34 -3.95
CA ALA A 325 -34.58 -1.13 -3.89
C ALA A 325 -33.23 -1.71 -3.45
N ASN A 326 -32.12 -0.96 -3.60
CA ASN A 326 -30.79 -1.42 -3.20
C ASN A 326 -30.44 -1.10 -1.74
N LEU A 327 -31.25 -0.32 -1.01
CA LEU A 327 -30.95 0.03 0.38
C LEU A 327 -30.75 -1.17 1.32
N PRO A 328 -31.53 -2.27 1.24
CA PRO A 328 -31.27 -3.45 2.07
C PRO A 328 -29.88 -4.05 1.81
N LYS A 329 -29.43 -4.06 0.56
CA LYS A 329 -28.09 -4.52 0.21
C LYS A 329 -27.01 -3.56 0.71
N ILE A 330 -27.24 -2.25 0.61
CA ILE A 330 -26.34 -1.24 1.16
C ILE A 330 -26.20 -1.42 2.69
N PHE A 331 -27.31 -1.68 3.39
CA PHE A 331 -27.29 -2.00 4.82
C PHE A 331 -26.45 -3.24 5.14
N LEU A 332 -26.58 -4.30 4.34
CA LEU A 332 -25.76 -5.50 4.47
C LEU A 332 -24.27 -5.18 4.31
N ILE A 333 -23.91 -4.42 3.28
CA ILE A 333 -22.53 -3.99 3.00
C ILE A 333 -21.95 -3.21 4.18
N ILE A 334 -22.70 -2.23 4.72
CA ILE A 334 -22.26 -1.43 5.87
C ILE A 334 -22.13 -2.30 7.12
N ALA A 335 -23.12 -3.17 7.38
CA ALA A 335 -23.11 -4.04 8.55
C ALA A 335 -21.92 -5.01 8.53
N ASP A 336 -21.62 -5.61 7.37
CA ASP A 336 -20.47 -6.49 7.19
C ASP A 336 -19.13 -5.76 7.37
N GLY A 337 -18.97 -4.57 6.79
CA GLY A 337 -17.75 -3.78 6.96
C GLY A 337 -17.48 -3.37 8.42
N VAL A 338 -18.53 -3.07 9.19
CA VAL A 338 -18.39 -2.79 10.62
C VAL A 338 -18.16 -4.07 11.43
N ALA A 339 -18.88 -5.15 11.13
CA ALA A 339 -18.76 -6.42 11.84
C ALA A 339 -17.38 -7.07 11.67
N ASN A 340 -16.75 -6.89 10.50
CA ASN A 340 -15.40 -7.38 10.21
C ASN A 340 -14.29 -6.38 10.59
N GLU A 341 -14.62 -5.25 11.23
CA GLU A 341 -13.66 -4.19 11.59
C GLU A 341 -12.85 -3.65 10.41
N SER A 342 -13.45 -3.68 9.22
CA SER A 342 -12.90 -3.13 7.97
C SER A 342 -13.01 -1.61 7.95
N VAL A 343 -13.99 -1.07 8.69
CA VAL A 343 -14.10 0.34 9.05
C VAL A 343 -14.22 0.47 10.55
N LYS A 344 -13.38 1.32 11.15
CA LYS A 344 -13.36 1.63 12.58
C LYS A 344 -14.12 2.90 12.88
N SER A 345 -14.52 3.07 14.14
CA SER A 345 -15.25 4.26 14.61
C SER A 345 -14.46 5.57 14.46
N GLU A 346 -13.14 5.51 14.40
CA GLU A 346 -12.24 6.65 14.19
C GLU A 346 -12.14 7.10 12.72
N ASP A 347 -12.52 6.23 11.78
CA ASP A 347 -12.47 6.56 10.35
C ASP A 347 -13.50 7.63 10.00
N ALA A 348 -13.10 8.57 9.13
CA ALA A 348 -13.96 9.69 8.74
C ALA A 348 -15.28 9.23 8.10
N CYS A 349 -15.26 8.11 7.37
CA CYS A 349 -16.43 7.55 6.70
C CYS A 349 -17.47 6.98 7.68
N SER A 350 -17.09 6.55 8.90
CA SER A 350 -18.02 5.98 9.90
C SER A 350 -19.17 6.93 10.23
N LYS A 351 -18.90 8.21 10.39
CA LYS A 351 -19.93 9.23 10.64
C LYS A 351 -20.90 9.38 9.48
N ARG A 352 -20.38 9.30 8.25
CA ARG A 352 -21.17 9.40 7.02
C ARG A 352 -22.08 8.18 6.86
N LEU A 353 -21.54 6.98 7.07
CA LEU A 353 -22.29 5.73 7.07
C LEU A 353 -23.41 5.73 8.13
N ALA A 354 -23.12 6.17 9.35
CA ALA A 354 -24.13 6.29 10.41
C ALA A 354 -25.24 7.28 10.03
N ASN A 355 -24.90 8.40 9.39
CA ASN A 355 -25.89 9.38 8.93
C ASN A 355 -26.80 8.82 7.83
N VAL A 356 -26.27 8.02 6.90
CA VAL A 356 -27.08 7.29 5.91
C VAL A 356 -28.10 6.39 6.62
N ILE A 357 -27.67 5.62 7.63
CA ILE A 357 -28.55 4.72 8.39
C ILE A 357 -29.63 5.52 9.16
N ARG A 358 -29.25 6.62 9.82
CA ARG A 358 -30.18 7.51 10.55
C ARG A 358 -31.26 8.11 9.63
N GLN A 359 -30.91 8.45 8.40
CA GLN A 359 -31.89 8.96 7.43
C GLN A 359 -32.94 7.90 7.08
N VAL A 360 -32.54 6.64 6.92
CA VAL A 360 -33.48 5.54 6.65
C VAL A 360 -34.37 5.22 7.86
N GLN A 361 -33.88 5.39 9.10
CA GLN A 361 -34.68 5.22 10.33
C GLN A 361 -35.94 6.09 10.39
N VAL A 362 -35.95 7.23 9.70
CA VAL A 362 -37.13 8.12 9.63
C VAL A 362 -38.31 7.45 8.92
N SER A 363 -38.04 6.50 8.01
CA SER A 363 -39.06 5.74 7.30
C SER A 363 -39.21 4.34 7.91
N ALA A 364 -40.18 4.17 8.81
CA ALA A 364 -40.38 2.92 9.55
C ALA A 364 -40.49 1.67 8.65
N GLY A 365 -41.22 1.77 7.52
CA GLY A 365 -41.35 0.64 6.59
C GLY A 365 -40.04 0.25 5.92
N LEU A 366 -39.27 1.25 5.46
CA LEU A 366 -37.98 1.04 4.80
C LEU A 366 -36.91 0.57 5.79
N TRP A 367 -36.92 1.10 7.01
CA TRP A 367 -36.09 0.64 8.11
C TRP A 367 -36.34 -0.84 8.41
N THR A 368 -37.59 -1.25 8.61
CA THR A 368 -37.93 -2.66 8.85
C THR A 368 -37.49 -3.55 7.70
N GLN A 369 -37.68 -3.11 6.45
CA GLN A 369 -37.22 -3.85 5.28
C GLN A 369 -35.70 -4.06 5.30
N CYS A 370 -34.91 -3.00 5.53
CA CYS A 370 -33.45 -3.08 5.53
C CYS A 370 -32.90 -3.89 6.71
N VAL A 371 -33.46 -3.72 7.92
CA VAL A 371 -33.00 -4.47 9.10
C VAL A 371 -33.36 -5.95 9.02
N SER A 372 -34.50 -6.28 8.40
CA SER A 372 -34.95 -7.68 8.28
C SER A 372 -34.01 -8.58 7.47
N THR A 373 -33.13 -8.00 6.63
CA THR A 373 -32.14 -8.76 5.86
C THR A 373 -30.84 -9.04 6.64
N LEU A 374 -30.69 -8.47 7.83
CA LEU A 374 -29.48 -8.56 8.64
C LEU A 374 -29.59 -9.66 9.70
N ASN A 375 -28.51 -10.41 9.92
CA ASN A 375 -28.38 -11.34 11.04
C ASN A 375 -28.09 -10.61 12.37
N GLU A 376 -28.08 -11.33 13.50
CA GLU A 376 -27.88 -10.73 14.83
C GLU A 376 -26.55 -9.97 14.97
N THR A 377 -25.45 -10.53 14.41
CA THR A 377 -24.14 -9.89 14.41
C THR A 377 -24.15 -8.58 13.63
N GLN A 378 -24.75 -8.58 12.44
CA GLN A 378 -24.89 -7.41 11.57
C GLN A 378 -25.79 -6.34 12.19
N GLN A 379 -26.90 -6.74 12.82
CA GLN A 379 -27.77 -5.80 13.54
C GLN A 379 -27.02 -5.13 14.71
N LYS A 380 -26.23 -5.91 15.45
CA LYS A 380 -25.38 -5.38 16.50
C LYS A 380 -24.33 -4.40 15.94
N ALA A 381 -23.66 -4.74 14.84
CA ALA A 381 -22.69 -3.87 14.19
C ALA A 381 -23.30 -2.51 13.78
N ILE A 382 -24.50 -2.52 13.19
CA ILE A 382 -25.24 -1.29 12.87
C ILE A 382 -25.57 -0.48 14.12
N GLN A 383 -25.99 -1.13 15.20
CA GLN A 383 -26.27 -0.45 16.46
C GLN A 383 -25.01 0.17 17.09
N ASP A 384 -23.90 -0.55 17.06
CA ASP A 384 -22.61 -0.08 17.57
C ASP A 384 -22.10 1.11 16.76
N LEU A 385 -22.22 1.07 15.43
CA LEU A 385 -21.91 2.20 14.55
C LEU A 385 -22.77 3.44 14.90
N LEU A 386 -24.09 3.26 15.06
CA LEU A 386 -25.00 4.36 15.40
C LEU A 386 -24.73 4.99 16.77
N ASN A 387 -24.18 4.23 17.72
CA ASN A 387 -23.86 4.67 19.07
C ASN A 387 -22.51 5.39 19.15
N THR A 388 -21.58 5.07 18.25
CA THR A 388 -20.18 5.53 18.32
C THR A 388 -19.85 6.68 17.37
N ALA A 389 -20.62 6.84 16.28
CA ALA A 389 -20.31 7.77 15.19
C ALA A 389 -21.10 9.09 15.18
#